data_AF-A0A959CSE1-F1
#
_entry.id   AF-A0A959CSE1-F1
#
_cell.length_a   1.000
_cell.length_b   1.000
_cell.length_c   1.000
_cell.angle_alpha   90.00
_cell.angle_beta   90.00
_cell.angle_gamma   90.00
#
_symmetry.space_group_name_H-M   'P 1'
#
loop_
_entity.id
_entity.type
_entity.pdbx_description
1 polymer ?
#
loop_
_entity_poly.entity_id
_entity_poly.type
_entity_poly.pdbx_seq_one_letter_code
_entity_poly.pdbx_strand_id
1 'polypeptide(L)'
;MKSAMSFLKQTILLLLLSGSVVLTAQTGEPLLAQLAEEEKDAVNALVMYPEDTRLAILESSKYPEALIKMQRIQEQTSESFKELLSDYAQSTQEMIWDLTRYPGLVERLAREGNGSRSNIQAILKDYPETVHDNALSAGIQYLPLLEEIERLQVSADKAFNS
;
A
#
# COMPACT_ATOMS: atom_id res chain seq x y z
N MET A 1 22.97 76.23 -5.58
CA MET A 1 23.03 75.36 -4.39
C MET A 1 21.75 74.59 -4.06
N LYS A 2 20.54 75.12 -4.28
CA LYS A 2 19.27 74.38 -3.99
C LYS A 2 19.02 73.14 -4.89
N SER A 3 19.51 73.15 -6.13
CA SER A 3 19.32 72.05 -7.10
C SER A 3 20.19 70.81 -6.79
N ALA A 4 21.45 71.00 -6.36
CA ALA A 4 22.33 69.89 -5.97
C ALA A 4 21.84 69.13 -4.72
N MET A 5 21.19 69.84 -3.79
CA MET A 5 20.64 69.26 -2.57
C MET A 5 19.31 68.50 -2.80
N SER A 6 18.61 68.80 -3.89
CA SER A 6 17.43 68.06 -4.36
C SER A 6 17.82 66.73 -5.01
N PHE A 7 18.87 66.74 -5.85
CA PHE A 7 19.39 65.54 -6.48
C PHE A 7 19.91 64.55 -5.44
N LEU A 8 20.70 65.01 -4.46
CA LEU A 8 21.23 64.16 -3.40
C LEU A 8 20.12 63.50 -2.55
N LYS A 9 19.01 64.21 -2.28
CA LYS A 9 17.84 63.65 -1.59
C LYS A 9 17.08 62.62 -2.42
N GLN A 10 16.97 62.83 -3.74
CA GLN A 10 16.32 61.87 -4.65
C GLN A 10 17.16 60.60 -4.83
N THR A 11 18.49 60.69 -4.82
CA THR A 11 19.36 59.50 -4.89
C THR A 11 19.33 58.68 -3.59
N ILE A 12 19.26 59.33 -2.43
CA ILE A 12 19.13 58.63 -1.13
C ILE A 12 17.76 57.95 -0.98
N LEU A 13 16.69 58.55 -1.51
CA LEU A 13 15.35 57.96 -1.47
C LEU A 13 15.23 56.73 -2.40
N LEU A 14 15.92 56.72 -3.55
CA LEU A 14 15.96 55.57 -4.46
C LEU A 14 16.77 54.39 -3.91
N LEU A 15 17.83 54.67 -3.12
CA LEU A 15 18.67 53.64 -2.51
C LEU A 15 17.98 52.94 -1.33
N LEU A 16 17.04 53.62 -0.66
CA LEU A 16 16.27 53.06 0.46
C LEU A 16 15.10 52.17 0.03
N LEU A 17 14.64 52.27 -1.23
CA LEU A 17 13.58 51.39 -1.78
C LEU A 17 14.10 50.10 -2.41
N SER A 18 15.40 49.95 -2.61
CA SER A 18 16.01 48.77 -3.26
C SER A 18 16.50 47.71 -2.27
N GLY A 19 16.35 47.92 -0.96
CA GLY A 19 16.94 47.10 0.09
C GLY A 19 16.14 45.88 0.58
N SER A 20 14.94 45.60 0.07
CA SER A 20 14.03 44.62 0.71
C SER A 20 13.52 43.53 -0.23
N VAL A 21 14.40 42.91 -1.02
CA VAL A 21 14.10 41.60 -1.61
C VAL A 21 15.32 40.70 -1.44
N VAL A 22 15.66 40.37 -0.19
CA VAL A 22 16.35 39.11 0.08
C VAL A 22 15.27 38.04 -0.01
N LEU A 23 15.02 37.55 -1.22
CA LEU A 23 14.38 36.27 -1.45
C LEU A 23 15.28 35.23 -0.79
N THR A 24 15.02 34.93 0.49
CA THR A 24 15.57 33.72 1.11
C THR A 24 14.96 32.55 0.36
N ALA A 25 15.71 32.01 -0.58
CA ALA A 25 15.53 30.64 -1.00
C ALA A 25 15.68 29.80 0.26
N GLN A 26 14.56 29.42 0.89
CA GLN A 26 14.55 28.40 1.92
C GLN A 26 14.99 27.11 1.24
N THR A 27 16.30 26.88 1.17
CA THR A 27 16.87 25.58 0.85
C THR A 27 16.31 24.61 1.88
N GLY A 28 15.74 23.48 1.47
CA GLY A 28 15.02 22.57 2.37
C GLY A 28 15.83 21.92 3.51
N GLU A 29 17.14 22.18 3.60
CA GLU A 29 18.00 21.59 4.64
C GLU A 29 17.61 21.87 6.09
N PRO A 30 17.25 23.11 6.52
CA PRO A 30 16.86 23.37 7.90
C PRO A 30 15.56 22.65 8.27
N LEU A 31 14.62 22.54 7.31
CA LEU A 31 13.36 21.84 7.49
C LEU A 31 13.57 20.33 7.60
N LEU A 32 14.44 19.76 6.75
CA LEU A 32 14.79 18.33 6.81
C LEU A 32 15.56 17.99 8.09
N ALA A 33 16.45 18.87 8.56
CA ALA A 33 17.17 18.68 9.81
C ALA A 33 16.23 18.71 11.02
N GLN A 34 15.24 19.61 11.01
CA GLN A 34 14.21 19.67 12.04
C GLN A 34 13.32 18.42 12.03
N LEU A 35 12.86 17.99 10.85
CA LEU A 35 12.08 16.76 10.70
C LEU A 35 12.88 15.53 11.14
N ALA A 36 14.17 15.47 10.82
CA ALA A 36 15.02 14.35 11.23
C ALA A 36 15.23 14.28 12.76
N GLU A 37 15.16 15.41 13.45
CA GLU A 37 15.22 15.42 14.91
C GLU A 37 13.86 15.11 15.56
N GLU A 38 12.75 15.61 14.98
CA GLU A 38 11.39 15.32 15.43
C GLU A 38 11.01 13.84 15.20
N GLU A 39 11.41 13.27 14.07
CA GLU A 39 11.08 11.90 13.63
C GLU A 39 12.31 10.97 13.65
N LYS A 40 13.17 11.14 14.66
CA LYS A 40 14.45 10.44 14.78
C LYS A 40 14.34 8.92 14.63
N ASP A 41 13.30 8.32 15.22
CA ASP A 41 13.09 6.87 15.19
C ASP A 41 12.71 6.38 13.78
N ALA A 42 11.87 7.14 13.06
CA ALA A 42 11.50 6.82 11.69
C ALA A 42 12.69 6.95 10.73
N VAL A 43 13.51 7.99 10.91
CA VAL A 43 14.74 8.18 10.12
C VAL A 43 15.74 7.05 10.39
N ASN A 44 15.96 6.69 11.66
CA ASN A 44 16.84 5.59 12.03
C ASN A 44 16.35 4.24 11.45
N ALA A 45 15.04 3.99 11.48
CA ALA A 45 14.46 2.80 10.89
C ALA A 45 14.69 2.74 9.36
N LEU A 46 14.56 3.88 8.66
CA LEU A 46 14.81 3.95 7.23
C LEU A 46 16.27 3.61 6.89
N VAL A 47 17.25 4.15 7.62
CA VAL A 47 18.68 3.95 7.36
C VAL A 47 19.09 2.47 7.31
N MET A 48 18.40 1.61 8.06
CA MET A 48 18.68 0.16 8.11
C MET A 48 18.32 -0.58 6.82
N TYR A 49 17.49 -0.01 5.95
CA TYR A 49 17.08 -0.63 4.70
C TYR A 49 18.07 -0.34 3.56
N PRO A 50 18.18 -1.23 2.55
CA PRO A 50 18.90 -0.94 1.31
C PRO A 50 18.40 0.32 0.62
N GLU A 51 19.24 0.95 -0.20
CA GLU A 51 18.94 2.22 -0.88
C GLU A 51 17.63 2.17 -1.68
N ASP A 52 17.45 1.15 -2.51
CA ASP A 52 16.25 0.98 -3.33
C ASP A 52 14.98 0.87 -2.48
N THR A 53 15.06 0.18 -1.33
CA THR A 53 13.95 0.05 -0.39
C THR A 53 13.63 1.38 0.29
N ARG A 54 14.65 2.13 0.73
CA ARG A 54 14.43 3.48 1.29
C ARG A 54 13.77 4.40 0.29
N LEU A 55 14.25 4.39 -0.96
CA LEU A 55 13.68 5.20 -2.02
C LEU A 55 12.23 4.81 -2.30
N ALA A 56 11.92 3.51 -2.36
CA ALA A 56 10.55 3.03 -2.54
C ALA A 56 9.62 3.45 -1.39
N ILE A 57 10.10 3.41 -0.13
CA ILE A 57 9.33 3.88 1.03
C ILE A 57 9.06 5.39 0.94
N LEU A 58 10.10 6.19 0.66
CA LEU A 58 9.97 7.65 0.52
C LEU A 58 9.06 8.02 -0.66
N GLU A 59 9.17 7.34 -1.79
CA GLU A 59 8.30 7.55 -2.94
C GLU A 59 6.84 7.21 -2.60
N SER A 60 6.59 6.06 -1.96
CA SER A 60 5.25 5.65 -1.54
C SER A 60 4.65 6.61 -0.51
N SER A 61 5.47 7.19 0.36
CA SER A 61 5.03 8.15 1.39
C SER A 61 4.46 9.45 0.82
N LYS A 62 4.72 9.75 -0.47
CA LYS A 62 4.08 10.87 -1.19
C LYS A 62 2.60 10.64 -1.47
N TYR A 63 2.09 9.42 -1.28
CA TYR A 63 0.72 9.02 -1.56
C TYR A 63 0.00 8.46 -0.31
N PRO A 64 -0.09 9.23 0.79
CA PRO A 64 -0.63 8.74 2.05
C PRO A 64 -2.09 8.28 1.94
N GLU A 65 -2.89 8.89 1.06
CA GLU A 65 -4.29 8.50 0.83
C GLU A 65 -4.38 7.09 0.24
N ALA A 66 -3.47 6.72 -0.66
CA ALA A 66 -3.40 5.39 -1.25
C ALA A 66 -3.03 4.35 -0.18
N LEU A 67 -2.06 4.65 0.68
CA LEU A 67 -1.65 3.77 1.78
C LEU A 67 -2.79 3.56 2.79
N ILE A 68 -3.48 4.63 3.19
CA ILE A 68 -4.66 4.55 4.10
C ILE A 68 -5.78 3.73 3.45
N LYS A 69 -6.02 3.93 2.15
CA LYS A 69 -7.03 3.16 1.40
C LYS A 69 -6.68 1.68 1.36
N MET A 70 -5.42 1.34 1.06
CA MET A 70 -4.93 -0.05 1.07
C MET A 70 -5.11 -0.70 2.44
N GLN A 71 -4.71 0.00 3.50
CA GLN A 71 -4.85 -0.48 4.88
C GLN A 71 -6.32 -0.79 5.21
N ARG A 72 -7.23 0.14 4.91
CA ARG A 72 -8.67 -0.06 5.17
C ARG A 72 -9.22 -1.25 4.40
N ILE A 73 -8.87 -1.40 3.12
CA ILE A 73 -9.32 -2.54 2.30
C ILE A 73 -8.79 -3.85 2.89
N GLN A 74 -7.52 -3.89 3.30
CA GLN A 74 -6.91 -5.06 3.93
C GLN A 74 -7.61 -5.43 5.24
N GLU A 75 -7.85 -4.46 6.11
CA GLU A 75 -8.53 -4.66 7.40
C GLU A 75 -9.94 -5.23 7.20
N GLN A 76 -10.74 -4.59 6.35
CA GLN A 76 -12.11 -5.02 6.05
C GLN A 76 -12.12 -6.41 5.42
N THR A 77 -11.26 -6.67 4.44
CA THR A 77 -11.17 -7.97 3.76
C THR A 77 -10.72 -9.06 4.73
N SER A 78 -9.75 -8.77 5.61
CA SER A 78 -9.31 -9.73 6.62
C SER A 78 -10.40 -10.04 7.65
N GLU A 79 -11.19 -9.05 8.05
CA GLU A 79 -12.28 -9.25 9.01
C GLU A 79 -13.40 -10.08 8.38
N SER A 80 -13.88 -9.71 7.19
CA SER A 80 -14.90 -10.46 6.47
C SER A 80 -14.47 -11.89 6.16
N PHE A 81 -13.20 -12.11 5.83
CA PHE A 81 -12.67 -13.47 5.63
C PHE A 81 -12.72 -14.30 6.92
N LYS A 82 -12.35 -13.71 8.06
CA LYS A 82 -12.41 -14.40 9.36
C LYS A 82 -13.86 -14.70 9.79
N GLU A 83 -14.77 -13.76 9.57
CA GLU A 83 -16.19 -13.93 9.85
C GLU A 83 -16.79 -15.04 8.96
N LEU A 84 -16.48 -15.04 7.66
CA LEU A 84 -16.93 -16.09 6.75
C LEU A 84 -16.48 -17.50 7.19
N LEU A 85 -15.31 -17.60 7.82
CA LEU A 85 -14.75 -18.85 8.31
C LEU A 85 -15.21 -19.24 9.73
N SER A 86 -15.83 -18.34 10.50
CA SER A 86 -16.03 -18.54 11.94
C SER A 86 -16.91 -19.74 12.28
N ASP A 87 -17.85 -20.06 11.40
CA ASP A 87 -18.82 -21.14 11.61
C ASP A 87 -18.29 -22.53 11.20
N TYR A 88 -17.11 -22.57 10.57
CA TYR A 88 -16.48 -23.80 10.13
C TYR A 88 -15.56 -24.37 11.21
N ALA A 89 -15.39 -25.70 11.22
CA ALA A 89 -14.45 -26.36 12.11
C ALA A 89 -13.00 -25.89 11.86
N GLN A 90 -12.17 -25.89 12.90
CA GLN A 90 -10.77 -25.44 12.82
C GLN A 90 -9.99 -26.11 11.67
N SER A 91 -10.19 -27.40 11.44
CA SER A 91 -9.54 -28.12 10.33
C SER A 91 -9.92 -27.57 8.96
N THR A 92 -11.18 -27.14 8.77
CA THR A 92 -11.62 -26.48 7.55
C THR A 92 -11.01 -25.09 7.43
N GLN A 93 -10.98 -24.33 8.54
CA GLN A 93 -10.35 -23.00 8.54
C GLN A 93 -8.87 -23.07 8.16
N GLU A 94 -8.12 -24.01 8.74
CA GLU A 94 -6.70 -24.24 8.45
C GLU A 94 -6.46 -24.66 7.00
N MET A 95 -7.30 -25.57 6.48
CA MET A 95 -7.25 -25.98 5.07
C MET A 95 -7.46 -24.79 4.14
N ILE A 96 -8.48 -23.96 4.38
CA ILE A 96 -8.76 -22.78 3.55
C ILE A 96 -7.62 -21.75 3.67
N TRP A 97 -7.11 -21.51 4.89
CA TRP A 97 -5.95 -20.64 5.11
C TRP A 97 -4.68 -21.10 4.39
N ASP A 98 -4.50 -22.41 4.24
CA ASP A 98 -3.36 -22.95 3.48
C ASP A 98 -3.47 -22.59 1.99
N LEU A 99 -4.69 -22.62 1.42
CA LEU A 99 -4.89 -22.27 0.01
C LEU A 99 -4.57 -20.81 -0.30
N THR A 100 -4.81 -19.88 0.63
CA THR A 100 -4.57 -18.45 0.40
C THR A 100 -3.08 -18.11 0.29
N ARG A 101 -2.18 -19.03 0.68
CA ARG A 101 -0.72 -18.87 0.53
C ARG A 101 -0.27 -18.99 -0.92
N TYR A 102 -1.12 -19.53 -1.79
CA TYR A 102 -0.83 -19.79 -3.20
C TYR A 102 -1.62 -18.81 -4.07
N PRO A 103 -0.97 -17.78 -4.65
CA PRO A 103 -1.66 -16.76 -5.43
C PRO A 103 -2.53 -17.34 -6.55
N GLY A 104 -3.76 -16.84 -6.65
CA GLY A 104 -4.73 -17.25 -7.68
C GLY A 104 -5.34 -18.64 -7.52
N LEU A 105 -4.90 -19.46 -6.54
CA LEU A 105 -5.40 -20.83 -6.40
C LEU A 105 -6.90 -20.85 -6.05
N VAL A 106 -7.32 -20.05 -5.07
CA VAL A 106 -8.74 -19.97 -4.65
C VAL A 106 -9.63 -19.50 -5.79
N GLU A 107 -9.20 -18.46 -6.52
CA GLU A 107 -9.90 -17.94 -7.71
C GLU A 107 -10.13 -19.05 -8.73
N ARG A 108 -9.07 -19.76 -9.10
CA ARG A 108 -9.13 -20.83 -10.11
C ARG A 108 -10.00 -21.99 -9.66
N LEU A 109 -9.91 -22.40 -8.39
CA LEU A 109 -10.77 -23.45 -7.85
C LEU A 109 -12.25 -23.06 -7.89
N ALA A 110 -12.57 -21.81 -7.53
CA ALA A 110 -13.94 -21.29 -7.55
C ALA A 110 -14.49 -21.16 -8.98
N ARG A 111 -13.69 -20.66 -9.93
CA ARG A 111 -14.16 -20.34 -11.29
C ARG A 111 -14.00 -21.47 -12.31
N GLU A 112 -12.89 -22.19 -12.27
CA GLU A 112 -12.52 -23.22 -13.26
C GLU A 112 -12.75 -24.64 -12.71
N GLY A 113 -12.59 -24.82 -11.40
CA GLY A 113 -12.71 -26.13 -10.74
C GLY A 113 -14.12 -26.71 -10.84
N ASN A 114 -15.16 -25.89 -10.66
CA ASN A 114 -16.58 -26.23 -10.83
C ASN A 114 -16.98 -27.56 -10.13
N GLY A 115 -16.37 -27.85 -8.96
CA GLY A 115 -16.60 -29.08 -8.20
C GLY A 115 -16.11 -30.38 -8.86
N SER A 116 -15.48 -30.30 -10.03
CA SER A 116 -15.01 -31.45 -10.78
C SER A 116 -13.58 -31.83 -10.37
N ARG A 117 -13.42 -33.05 -9.86
CA ARG A 117 -12.09 -33.63 -9.55
C ARG A 117 -11.13 -33.51 -10.73
N SER A 118 -11.59 -33.77 -11.95
CA SER A 118 -10.73 -33.70 -13.14
C SER A 118 -10.26 -32.27 -13.44
N ASN A 119 -11.14 -31.28 -13.28
CA ASN A 119 -10.78 -29.88 -13.52
C ASN A 119 -9.83 -29.38 -12.44
N ILE A 120 -10.12 -29.70 -11.17
CA ILE A 120 -9.26 -29.35 -10.04
C ILE A 120 -7.87 -29.96 -10.22
N GLN A 121 -7.76 -31.24 -10.60
CA GLN A 121 -6.46 -31.86 -10.90
C GLN A 121 -5.74 -31.21 -12.07
N ALA A 122 -6.44 -30.65 -13.06
CA ALA A 122 -5.81 -29.91 -14.14
C ALA A 122 -5.21 -28.59 -13.63
N ILE A 123 -5.94 -27.86 -12.78
CA ILE A 123 -5.48 -26.62 -12.13
C ILE A 123 -4.24 -26.87 -11.28
N LEU A 124 -4.24 -27.96 -10.49
CA LEU A 124 -3.19 -28.26 -9.52
C LEU A 124 -1.83 -28.58 -10.14
N LYS A 125 -1.75 -28.86 -11.45
CA LYS A 125 -0.47 -29.06 -12.14
C LYS A 125 0.44 -27.82 -12.09
N ASP A 126 -0.15 -26.64 -11.93
CA ASP A 126 0.58 -25.37 -11.87
C ASP A 126 1.03 -25.02 -10.43
N TYR A 127 0.69 -25.85 -9.44
CA TYR A 127 0.93 -25.60 -8.01
C TYR A 127 1.76 -26.72 -7.37
N PRO A 128 2.50 -26.44 -6.28
CA PRO A 128 3.27 -27.44 -5.55
C PRO A 128 2.40 -28.60 -5.03
N GLU A 129 2.91 -29.83 -5.06
CA GLU A 129 2.18 -31.02 -4.58
C GLU A 129 1.68 -30.89 -3.13
N THR A 130 2.37 -30.10 -2.31
CA THR A 130 2.03 -29.87 -0.89
C THR A 130 0.63 -29.29 -0.67
N VAL A 131 0.04 -28.61 -1.66
CA VAL A 131 -1.32 -28.05 -1.55
C VAL A 131 -2.40 -28.93 -2.17
N HIS A 132 -2.02 -29.99 -2.90
CA HIS A 132 -2.96 -30.70 -3.78
C HIS A 132 -4.13 -31.34 -3.02
N ASP A 133 -3.86 -32.00 -1.90
CA ASP A 133 -4.90 -32.69 -1.11
C ASP A 133 -5.90 -31.71 -0.48
N ASN A 134 -5.38 -30.61 0.08
CA ASN A 134 -6.20 -29.54 0.65
C ASN A 134 -7.05 -28.86 -0.42
N ALA A 135 -6.44 -28.53 -1.56
CA ALA A 135 -7.13 -27.87 -2.67
C ALA A 135 -8.18 -28.76 -3.32
N LEU A 136 -7.89 -30.06 -3.47
CA LEU A 136 -8.85 -31.04 -3.98
C LEU A 136 -10.03 -31.21 -3.03
N SER A 137 -9.76 -31.32 -1.73
CA SER A 137 -10.79 -31.44 -0.71
C SER A 137 -11.67 -30.18 -0.65
N ALA A 138 -11.06 -29.00 -0.63
CA ALA A 138 -11.75 -27.72 -0.65
C ALA A 138 -12.59 -27.53 -1.92
N GLY A 139 -12.01 -27.76 -3.09
CA GLY A 139 -12.68 -27.56 -4.38
C GLY A 139 -13.87 -28.49 -4.61
N ILE A 140 -13.89 -29.67 -3.99
CA ILE A 140 -15.02 -30.61 -4.07
C ILE A 140 -16.06 -30.34 -2.99
N GLN A 141 -15.63 -30.18 -1.74
CA GLN A 141 -16.53 -30.20 -0.58
C GLN A 141 -17.00 -28.79 -0.16
N TYR A 142 -16.23 -27.76 -0.50
CA TYR A 142 -16.42 -26.39 -0.02
C TYR A 142 -16.43 -25.38 -1.18
N LEU A 143 -16.84 -25.79 -2.38
CA LEU A 143 -16.93 -24.89 -3.55
C LEU A 143 -17.72 -23.60 -3.25
N PRO A 144 -18.91 -23.63 -2.61
CA PRO A 144 -19.64 -22.40 -2.30
C PRO A 144 -18.85 -21.44 -1.40
N LEU A 145 -18.06 -21.97 -0.47
CA LEU A 145 -17.19 -21.16 0.39
C LEU A 145 -16.06 -20.52 -0.42
N LEU A 146 -15.44 -21.27 -1.34
CA LEU A 146 -14.41 -20.72 -2.22
C LEU A 146 -14.96 -19.61 -3.13
N GLU A 147 -16.20 -19.75 -3.61
CA GLU A 147 -16.87 -18.71 -4.38
C GLU A 147 -17.15 -17.44 -3.55
N GLU A 148 -17.50 -17.56 -2.27
CA GLU A 148 -17.65 -16.40 -1.37
C GLU A 148 -16.31 -15.71 -1.11
N ILE A 149 -15.24 -16.47 -0.87
CA ILE A 149 -13.89 -15.92 -0.69
C ILE A 149 -13.45 -15.19 -1.96
N GLU A 150 -13.72 -15.76 -3.13
CA GLU A 150 -13.43 -15.13 -4.41
C GLU A 150 -14.23 -13.84 -4.62
N ARG A 151 -15.52 -13.81 -4.21
CA ARG A 151 -16.31 -12.58 -4.22
C ARG A 151 -15.71 -11.49 -3.34
N LEU A 152 -15.19 -11.87 -2.18
CA LEU A 152 -14.52 -10.94 -1.27
C LEU A 152 -13.26 -10.35 -1.91
N GLN A 153 -12.43 -11.18 -2.55
CA GLN A 153 -11.25 -10.73 -3.29
C GLN A 153 -11.61 -9.76 -4.42
N VAL A 154 -12.59 -10.11 -5.26
CA VAL A 154 -13.06 -9.24 -6.35
C VAL A 154 -13.60 -7.90 -5.83
N SER A 155 -14.27 -7.91 -4.67
CA SER A 155 -14.76 -6.69 -4.02
C SER A 155 -13.60 -5.80 -3.56
N ALA A 156 -12.57 -6.39 -2.94
CA ALA A 156 -11.38 -5.68 -2.50
C ALA A 156 -10.63 -5.05 -3.68
N ASP A 157 -10.46 -5.78 -4.79
CA ASP A 157 -9.80 -5.29 -6.00
C ASP A 157 -10.59 -4.14 -6.64
N LYS A 158 -11.93 -4.23 -6.67
CA LYS A 158 -12.77 -3.12 -7.14
C LYS A 158 -12.64 -1.89 -6.24
N ALA A 159 -12.68 -2.06 -4.92
CA ALA A 159 -12.52 -0.97 -3.97
C ALA A 159 -11.16 -0.28 -4.11
N PHE A 160 -10.10 -1.03 -4.41
CA PHE A 160 -8.78 -0.46 -4.66
C PHE A 160 -8.75 0.39 -5.94
N ASN A 161 -9.40 -0.09 -7.00
CA ASN A 161 -9.39 0.55 -8.33
C ASN A 161 -10.41 1.69 -8.52
N SER A 162 -11.42 1.82 -7.65
CA SER A 162 -12.43 2.90 -7.68
C SER A 162 -11.90 4.21 -7.09
#